data_AF-A0A438CZ89-F1
#
_entry.id   AF-A0A438CZ89-F1
#
_cell.length_a   1.000
_cell.length_b   1.000
_cell.length_c   1.000
_cell.angle_alpha   90.00
_cell.angle_beta   90.00
_cell.angle_gamma   90.00
#
_symmetry.space_group_name_H-M   'P 1'
#
loop_
_entity.id
_entity.type
_entity.pdbx_description
1 polymer ?
#
loop_
_entity_poly.entity_id
_entity_poly.type
_entity_poly.pdbx_seq_one_letter_code
_entity_poly.pdbx_strand_id
1 'polypeptide(L)'
;MDTINGGAESQPPTSFPEKDEEEAVRWGALEKLPTYDRLRTSILKSVVEGESEEKSGRVVYKEVDVGKLDESDRENFIHRNFKVADDDNEKFLQRLRNRFDR
;
A
#
# COMPACT_ATOMS: atom_id res chain seq x y z
N MET A 1 44.44 29.44 22.89
CA MET A 1 43.64 30.08 21.82
C MET A 1 42.95 28.92 21.16
N ASP A 2 41.83 28.49 21.72
CA ASP A 2 41.24 27.19 21.38
C ASP A 2 39.72 27.35 21.36
N THR A 3 39.21 27.57 20.16
CA THR A 3 37.79 27.60 19.85
C THR A 3 37.39 26.20 19.41
N ILE A 4 36.81 25.39 20.29
CA ILE A 4 36.21 24.10 19.90
C ILE A 4 34.93 23.88 20.71
N ASN A 5 33.78 24.15 20.11
CA ASN A 5 32.80 23.09 19.83
C ASN A 5 31.69 23.64 18.93
N GLY A 6 31.79 23.36 17.64
CA GLY A 6 30.66 23.47 16.73
C GLY A 6 29.70 22.33 17.05
N GLY A 7 28.57 22.67 17.68
CA GLY A 7 27.44 21.75 17.80
C GLY A 7 26.92 21.45 16.39
N ALA A 8 27.30 20.31 15.84
CA ALA A 8 26.61 19.73 14.71
C ALA A 8 25.23 19.30 15.19
N GLU A 9 24.24 20.18 15.02
CA GLU A 9 22.83 19.82 15.07
C GLU A 9 22.62 18.66 14.09
N SER A 10 22.51 17.46 14.66
CA SER A 10 22.18 16.25 13.92
C SER A 10 20.72 16.38 13.51
N GLN A 11 20.47 16.97 12.34
CA GLN A 11 19.17 16.83 11.69
C GLN A 11 18.88 15.33 11.57
N PRO A 12 17.73 14.84 12.07
CA PRO A 12 17.36 13.44 11.88
C PRO A 12 17.31 13.18 10.36
N PRO A 13 17.77 12.02 9.88
CA PRO A 13 17.67 11.70 8.47
C PRO A 13 16.18 11.66 8.09
N THR A 14 15.69 12.72 7.45
CA THR A 14 14.40 12.71 6.75
C THR A 14 14.59 11.97 5.44
N SER A 15 14.95 10.70 5.51
CA SER A 15 14.73 9.78 4.40
C SER A 15 13.59 8.88 4.83
N PHE A 16 12.36 9.34 4.60
CA PHE A 16 11.29 8.38 4.37
C PHE A 16 11.79 7.50 3.22
N PRO A 17 11.83 6.16 3.38
CA PRO A 17 12.24 5.32 2.27
C PRO A 17 11.34 5.71 1.08
N GLU A 18 11.92 5.91 -0.10
CA GLU A 18 11.24 6.38 -1.32
C GLU A 18 9.93 5.61 -1.61
N LYS A 19 9.88 4.34 -1.18
CA LYS A 19 8.69 3.49 -1.16
C LYS A 19 7.53 4.07 -0.34
N ASP A 20 7.79 4.64 0.83
CA ASP A 20 6.80 5.29 1.70
C ASP A 20 6.28 6.59 1.06
N GLU A 21 7.11 7.32 0.29
CA GLU A 21 6.65 8.50 -0.46
C GLU A 21 5.70 8.09 -1.59
N GLU A 22 6.03 7.05 -2.37
CA GLU A 22 5.13 6.50 -3.38
C GLU A 22 3.84 5.91 -2.78
N GLU A 23 3.93 5.30 -1.60
CA GLU A 23 2.75 4.83 -0.85
C GLU A 23 1.90 6.02 -0.40
N ALA A 24 2.51 7.08 0.14
CA ALA A 24 1.82 8.30 0.55
C ALA A 24 1.10 8.98 -0.63
N VAL A 25 1.72 9.03 -1.81
CA VAL A 25 1.08 9.56 -3.03
C VAL A 25 -0.18 8.76 -3.39
N ARG A 26 -0.13 7.42 -3.29
CA ARG A 26 -1.28 6.55 -3.55
C ARG A 26 -2.40 6.76 -2.52
N TRP A 27 -2.07 6.88 -1.24
CA TRP A 27 -3.05 7.17 -0.19
C TRP A 27 -3.66 8.57 -0.35
N GLY A 28 -2.86 9.56 -0.75
CA GLY A 28 -3.32 10.92 -1.02
C GLY A 28 -4.31 11.01 -2.19
N ALA A 29 -4.26 10.09 -3.15
CA ALA A 29 -5.26 9.98 -4.21
C ALA A 29 -6.62 9.54 -3.65
N LEU A 30 -6.64 8.51 -2.79
CA LEU A 30 -7.86 8.04 -2.12
C LEU A 30 -8.46 9.08 -1.17
N GLU A 31 -7.64 9.87 -0.48
CA GLU A 31 -8.11 10.90 0.44
C GLU A 31 -8.85 12.04 -0.26
N LYS A 32 -8.50 12.32 -1.53
CA LYS A 32 -9.14 13.35 -2.36
C LYS A 32 -10.52 12.91 -2.88
N LEU A 33 -10.86 11.62 -2.79
CA LEU A 33 -12.16 11.13 -3.22
C LEU A 33 -13.29 11.60 -2.27
N PRO A 34 -14.51 11.79 -2.79
CA PRO A 34 -15.70 11.93 -1.96
C PRO A 34 -15.83 10.79 -0.95
N THR A 35 -16.47 11.04 0.20
CA THR A 35 -16.56 10.07 1.30
C THR A 35 -17.06 8.69 0.87
N TYR A 36 -18.04 8.66 -0.04
CA TYR A 36 -18.61 7.41 -0.54
C TYR A 36 -17.63 6.62 -1.41
N ASP A 37 -16.98 7.30 -2.36
CA ASP A 37 -16.02 6.67 -3.27
C ASP A 37 -14.79 6.18 -2.50
N ARG A 38 -14.32 6.96 -1.53
CA ARG A 38 -13.20 6.57 -0.66
C ARG A 38 -13.43 5.25 0.09
N LEU A 39 -14.68 4.92 0.44
CA LEU A 39 -15.02 3.65 1.11
C LEU A 39 -15.05 2.46 0.15
N ARG A 40 -15.24 2.71 -1.14
CA ARG A 40 -15.43 1.68 -2.17
C ARG A 40 -14.20 1.47 -3.04
N THR A 41 -13.25 2.40 -2.98
CA THR A 41 -12.02 2.31 -3.75
C THR A 41 -10.90 1.70 -2.91
N SER A 42 -10.23 0.70 -3.46
CA SER A 42 -9.07 0.03 -2.87
C SER A 42 -7.88 0.07 -3.82
N ILE A 43 -6.66 0.06 -3.27
CA ILE A 43 -5.43 -0.07 -4.04
C ILE A 43 -5.03 -1.54 -4.09
N LEU A 44 -5.07 -2.16 -5.27
CA LEU A 44 -4.72 -3.56 -5.49
C LEU A 44 -3.33 -3.68 -6.10
N LYS A 45 -2.52 -4.59 -5.56
CA LYS A 45 -1.19 -4.91 -6.08
C LYS A 45 -1.26 -5.96 -7.20
N SER A 46 -1.06 -5.63 -8.47
CA SER A 46 -0.95 -6.62 -9.56
C SER A 46 0.53 -6.93 -9.83
N VAL A 47 0.88 -8.21 -9.97
CA VAL A 47 2.20 -8.59 -10.49
C VAL A 47 2.05 -8.78 -11.98
N VAL A 48 2.72 -7.96 -12.77
CA VAL A 48 2.83 -8.20 -14.21
C VAL A 48 4.03 -9.12 -14.40
N GLU A 49 3.77 -10.35 -14.81
CA GLU A 49 4.82 -11.28 -15.21
C GLU A 49 5.52 -10.70 -16.43
N GLY A 50 6.82 -10.42 -16.29
CA GLY A 50 7.64 -10.01 -17.41
C GLY A 50 7.82 -11.20 -18.35
N GLU A 51 7.65 -10.99 -19.65
CA GLU A 51 7.75 -11.99 -20.72
C GLU A 51 9.15 -12.60 -20.88
N SER A 52 10.08 -12.30 -19.97
CA SER A 52 11.50 -12.63 -20.04
C SER A 52 11.99 -13.08 -18.67
N GLU A 53 12.67 -14.22 -18.64
CA GLU A 53 13.16 -14.90 -17.42
C GLU A 53 14.13 -14.05 -16.56
N GLU A 54 14.55 -12.88 -17.04
CA GLU A 54 15.53 -12.03 -16.38
C GLU A 54 14.94 -10.83 -15.61
N LYS A 55 13.62 -10.59 -15.66
CA LYS A 55 12.99 -9.47 -14.91
C LYS A 55 11.98 -9.99 -13.89
N SER A 56 12.43 -10.04 -12.63
CA SER A 56 11.57 -10.14 -11.45
C SER A 56 10.29 -9.34 -11.66
N GLY A 57 9.13 -10.02 -11.63
CA GLY A 57 7.85 -9.48 -12.05
C GLY A 57 7.59 -8.08 -11.49
N ARG A 58 7.23 -7.14 -12.36
CA ARG A 58 7.00 -5.75 -11.94
C ARG A 58 5.74 -5.71 -11.09
N VAL A 59 5.90 -5.26 -9.85
CA VAL A 59 4.78 -4.97 -8.96
C VAL A 59 4.16 -3.65 -9.38
N VAL A 60 2.91 -3.69 -9.81
CA VAL A 60 2.10 -2.50 -10.14
C VAL A 60 0.98 -2.38 -9.10
N TYR A 61 0.63 -1.17 -8.71
CA TYR A 61 -0.51 -0.90 -7.84
C TYR A 61 -1.58 -0.17 -8.65
N LYS A 62 -2.82 -0.64 -8.59
CA LYS A 62 -3.96 -0.09 -9.32
C LYS A 62 -5.05 0.35 -8.35
N GLU A 63 -5.60 1.53 -8.56
CA GLU A 63 -6.80 2.01 -7.88
C GLU A 63 -8.05 1.34 -8.50
N VAL A 64 -8.90 0.76 -7.66
CA VAL A 64 -10.01 -0.08 -8.12
C VAL A 64 -11.24 0.15 -7.25
N ASP A 65 -12.38 0.45 -7.87
CA ASP A 65 -13.70 0.44 -7.21
C ASP A 65 -14.15 -1.00 -7.01
N VAL A 66 -14.13 -1.47 -5.76
CA VAL A 66 -14.48 -2.85 -5.40
C VAL A 66 -15.93 -3.20 -5.72
N GLY A 67 -16.80 -2.19 -5.86
CA GLY A 67 -18.20 -2.34 -6.22
C GLY A 67 -18.46 -2.46 -7.72
N LYS A 68 -17.46 -2.23 -8.56
CA LYS A 68 -17.55 -2.26 -10.03
C LYS A 68 -16.54 -3.23 -10.66
N LEU A 69 -16.02 -4.16 -9.87
CA LEU A 69 -15.15 -5.24 -10.37
C LEU A 69 -15.91 -6.08 -11.39
N ASP A 70 -15.24 -6.44 -12.48
CA ASP A 70 -15.72 -7.49 -13.36
C ASP A 70 -15.59 -8.85 -12.65
N GLU A 71 -16.20 -9.89 -13.23
CA GLU A 71 -16.25 -11.20 -12.59
C GLU A 71 -14.85 -11.80 -12.40
N SER A 72 -13.96 -11.60 -13.37
CA SER A 72 -12.57 -12.06 -13.32
C SER A 72 -11.72 -11.32 -12.29
N ASP A 73 -11.77 -9.98 -12.21
CA ASP A 73 -11.04 -9.23 -11.19
C ASP A 73 -11.60 -9.50 -9.79
N ARG A 74 -12.91 -9.77 -9.68
CA ARG A 74 -13.55 -10.16 -8.42
C ARG A 74 -13.04 -11.51 -7.95
N GLU A 75 -13.01 -12.52 -8.81
CA GLU A 75 -12.43 -13.83 -8.47
C GLU A 75 -10.97 -13.71 -8.08
N ASN A 76 -10.17 -12.98 -8.87
CA ASN A 76 -8.76 -12.72 -8.54
C ASN A 76 -8.58 -12.00 -7.21
N PHE A 77 -9.43 -11.01 -6.91
CA PHE A 77 -9.41 -10.31 -5.64
C PHE A 77 -9.70 -11.26 -4.47
N ILE A 78 -10.70 -12.13 -4.60
CA ILE A 78 -11.05 -13.12 -3.58
C ILE A 78 -9.92 -14.14 -3.41
N HIS A 79 -9.43 -14.74 -4.51
CA HIS A 79 -8.35 -15.71 -4.49
C HIS A 79 -7.04 -15.17 -3.95
N ARG A 80 -6.83 -13.85 -3.98
CA ARG A 80 -5.60 -13.24 -3.50
C ARG A 80 -5.65 -12.82 -2.04
N ASN A 81 -6.81 -12.32 -1.60
CA ASN A 81 -6.95 -11.78 -0.24
C ASN A 81 -7.55 -12.80 0.74
N PHE A 82 -8.22 -13.83 0.24
CA PHE A 82 -8.98 -14.81 1.02
C PHE A 82 -8.68 -16.25 0.57
N LYS A 83 -7.45 -16.52 0.11
CA LYS A 83 -7.07 -17.83 -0.44
C LYS A 83 -7.08 -18.93 0.62
N VAL A 84 -6.60 -18.60 1.82
CA VAL A 84 -6.63 -19.49 2.98
C VAL A 84 -7.61 -18.87 3.97
N ALA A 85 -8.84 -19.41 3.99
CA ALA A 85 -9.95 -18.81 4.72
C ALA A 85 -9.70 -18.61 6.22
N ASP A 86 -8.83 -19.39 6.86
CA ASP A 86 -8.54 -19.24 8.29
C ASP A 86 -7.40 -18.23 8.56
N ASP A 87 -6.22 -18.42 7.95
CA ASP A 87 -5.04 -17.57 8.18
C ASP A 87 -5.17 -16.16 7.59
N ASP A 88 -5.82 -16.01 6.43
CA ASP A 88 -5.92 -14.71 5.76
C ASP A 88 -7.03 -13.84 6.36
N ASN A 89 -8.11 -14.46 6.87
CA ASN A 89 -9.19 -13.74 7.55
C ASN A 89 -8.73 -13.18 8.89
N GLU A 90 -8.00 -13.94 9.71
CA GLU A 90 -7.49 -13.44 10.99
C GLU A 90 -6.58 -12.23 10.77
N LYS A 91 -5.62 -12.34 9.84
CA LYS A 91 -4.72 -11.22 9.48
C LYS A 91 -5.47 -10.03 8.89
N PHE A 92 -6.53 -10.26 8.13
CA PHE A 92 -7.37 -9.18 7.60
C PHE A 92 -8.12 -8.46 8.73
N LEU A 93 -8.82 -9.21 9.59
CA LEU A 93 -9.61 -8.66 10.69
C LEU A 93 -8.73 -7.97 11.74
N GLN A 94 -7.55 -8.52 12.03
CA GLN A 94 -6.59 -7.91 12.95
C GLN A 94 -6.07 -6.57 12.41
N ARG A 95 -5.72 -6.50 11.12
CA ARG A 95 -5.33 -5.23 10.47
C ARG A 95 -6.49 -4.23 10.43
N LEU A 96 -7.71 -4.71 10.19
CA LEU A 96 -8.90 -3.87 10.19
C LEU A 96 -9.16 -3.28 11.58
N ARG A 97 -9.07 -4.08 12.64
CA ARG A 97 -9.20 -3.64 14.03
C ARG A 97 -8.15 -2.59 14.40
N ASN A 98 -6.88 -2.83 14.08
CA ASN A 98 -5.80 -1.88 14.34
C ASN A 98 -6.01 -0.52 13.65
N ARG A 99 -6.80 -0.45 12.57
CA ARG A 99 -7.15 0.81 11.90
C ARG A 99 -8.27 1.57 12.59
N PHE A 100 -9.16 0.90 13.31
CA PHE A 100 -10.24 1.53 14.07
C PHE A 100 -9.79 1.93 15.49
N ASP A 101 -8.85 1.18 16.07
CA ASP A 101 -8.32 1.44 17.41
C ASP A 101 -7.23 2.54 17.44
N ARG A 102 -6.92 3.20 16.31
CA ARG A 102 -5.91 4.27 16.19
C ARG A 102 -6.54 5.65 16.02
#